data_AF-A0A376EHK9-F1
#
_entry.id   AF-A0A376EHK9-F1
#
_cell.length_a   1.000
_cell.length_b   1.000
_cell.length_c   1.000
_cell.angle_alpha   90.00
_cell.angle_beta   90.00
_cell.angle_gamma   90.00
#
_symmetry.space_group_name_H-M   'P 1'
#
loop_
_entity.id
_entity.type
_entity.pdbx_description
1 polymer ?
#
loop_
_entity_poly.entity_id
_entity_poly.type
_entity_poly.pdbx_seq_one_letter_code
_entity_poly.pdbx_strand_id
1 'polypeptide(L)'
;MNKLLLFLLIFFSIGPVRAQDNDGDGTVEDYIVDSLGTGHYRNMLRADSVLILQPVSENTAYPKKFKENIKSRYKGNEFDYSVSKPRESFLQKLIRRIDKILQSIFGETVFTNSAKITTVLIRLFAIILVGFLLYFITKYLMGKDGNLFFGKKNKKININAEELHENIHEINFPESIAKFEREGDYRSAVRYQFLFILKKLSDKKQINWNPEKTNKDYAAELKDLGLKEEFARLSYIFDYVWYGEFSIDEQGYQKFKNQYQSFKL
;
A
#
# COMPACT_ATOMS: atom_id res chain seq x y z
N MET A 1 -18.34 -15.72 29.35
CA MET A 1 -17.76 -16.52 28.25
C MET A 1 -16.50 -15.79 27.77
N ASN A 2 -15.31 -16.35 27.99
CA ASN A 2 -14.05 -15.69 27.67
C ASN A 2 -14.02 -15.27 26.20
N LYS A 3 -13.73 -14.00 25.90
CA LYS A 3 -13.61 -13.46 24.53
C LYS A 3 -12.63 -14.28 23.67
N LEU A 4 -11.68 -14.94 24.32
CA LEU A 4 -10.73 -15.88 23.73
C LEU A 4 -11.40 -17.12 23.10
N LEU A 5 -12.44 -17.67 23.73
CA LEU A 5 -13.14 -18.87 23.27
C LEU A 5 -14.04 -18.56 22.07
N LEU A 6 -14.60 -17.34 22.03
CA LEU A 6 -15.35 -16.83 20.88
C LEU A 6 -14.43 -16.60 19.67
N PHE A 7 -13.23 -16.05 19.89
CA PHE A 7 -12.27 -15.79 18.82
C PHE A 7 -11.75 -17.10 18.19
N LEU A 8 -11.54 -18.14 19.01
CA LEU A 8 -11.05 -19.44 18.55
C LEU A 8 -12.11 -20.20 17.75
N LEU A 9 -13.40 -20.06 18.10
CA LEU A 9 -14.52 -20.58 17.31
C LEU A 9 -14.65 -19.91 15.93
N ILE A 10 -14.46 -18.59 15.86
CA ILE A 10 -14.51 -17.85 14.59
C ILE A 10 -13.34 -18.22 13.67
N PHE A 11 -12.15 -18.45 14.24
CA PHE A 11 -10.97 -18.82 13.46
C PHE A 11 -11.07 -20.23 12.85
N PHE A 12 -11.75 -21.16 13.53
CA PHE A 12 -12.01 -22.51 13.03
C PHE A 12 -13.21 -22.63 12.08
N SER A 13 -14.07 -21.60 11.99
CA SER A 13 -15.23 -21.61 11.09
C SER A 13 -14.97 -21.06 9.68
N ILE A 14 -13.76 -20.57 9.39
CA ILE A 14 -13.40 -20.05 8.06
C ILE A 14 -12.90 -21.23 7.21
N GLY A 15 -13.82 -21.85 6.47
CA GLY A 15 -13.47 -22.83 5.44
C GLY A 15 -12.79 -22.16 4.23
N PRO A 16 -12.00 -22.89 3.43
CA PRO A 16 -11.36 -22.34 2.24
C PRO A 16 -12.43 -21.97 1.20
N VAL A 17 -12.63 -20.67 1.00
CA VAL A 17 -13.39 -20.15 -0.15
C VAL A 17 -12.55 -20.40 -1.40
N ARG A 18 -13.03 -21.27 -2.29
CA ARG A 18 -12.49 -21.37 -3.65
C ARG A 18 -13.12 -20.28 -4.49
N ALA A 19 -12.31 -19.33 -4.94
CA ALA A 19 -12.69 -18.41 -6.00
C ALA A 19 -12.88 -19.23 -7.28
N GLN A 20 -13.89 -18.89 -8.07
CA GLN A 20 -14.15 -19.49 -9.38
C GLN A 20 -12.86 -19.51 -10.21
N ASP A 21 -12.53 -20.68 -10.74
CA ASP A 21 -11.58 -20.81 -11.83
C ASP A 21 -12.16 -20.00 -13.00
N ASN A 22 -11.52 -18.88 -13.30
CA ASN A 22 -11.82 -18.10 -14.49
C ASN A 22 -11.26 -18.91 -15.65
N ASP A 23 -12.09 -19.80 -16.20
CA ASP A 23 -11.82 -20.49 -17.45
C ASP A 23 -11.39 -19.44 -18.47
N GLY A 24 -10.16 -19.60 -18.96
CA GLY A 24 -9.47 -18.60 -19.75
C GLY A 24 -10.31 -18.20 -20.96
N ASP A 25 -10.77 -16.95 -20.96
CA ASP A 25 -11.05 -16.26 -22.20
C ASP A 25 -9.75 -16.29 -23.00
N GLY A 26 -9.80 -16.95 -24.16
CA GLY A 26 -8.65 -17.15 -25.01
C GLY A 26 -8.00 -15.80 -25.26
N THR A 27 -6.68 -15.73 -25.09
CA THR A 27 -5.90 -14.60 -25.57
C THR A 27 -6.21 -14.47 -27.07
N VAL A 28 -7.09 -13.55 -27.41
CA VAL A 28 -7.22 -13.06 -28.78
C VAL A 28 -5.85 -12.46 -29.04
N GLU A 29 -5.01 -13.18 -29.78
CA GLU A 29 -3.83 -12.58 -30.40
C GLU A 29 -4.37 -11.47 -31.26
N ASP A 30 -4.32 -10.25 -30.73
CA ASP A 30 -4.56 -9.04 -31.49
C ASP A 30 -3.36 -8.93 -32.43
N TYR A 31 -3.45 -9.67 -33.53
CA TYR A 31 -2.56 -9.47 -34.66
C TYR A 31 -2.74 -8.00 -35.04
N ILE A 32 -1.75 -7.18 -34.72
CA ILE A 32 -1.59 -5.88 -35.33
C ILE A 32 -1.37 -6.17 -36.81
N VAL A 33 -2.47 -6.24 -37.55
CA VAL A 33 -2.44 -6.17 -39.00
C VAL A 33 -1.85 -4.79 -39.27
N ASP A 34 -0.59 -4.78 -39.70
CA ASP A 34 0.08 -3.59 -40.18
C ASP A 34 -0.89 -2.85 -41.10
N SER A 35 -1.26 -1.63 -40.73
CA SER A 35 -2.34 -0.84 -41.33
C SER A 35 -1.97 -0.31 -42.71
N LEU A 36 -1.15 -1.05 -43.46
CA LEU A 36 -0.99 -0.92 -44.91
C LEU A 36 -2.26 -1.41 -45.61
N GLY A 37 -3.40 -0.81 -45.25
CA GLY A 37 -4.64 -0.90 -46.00
C GLY A 37 -4.39 -0.35 -47.40
N THR A 38 -4.23 -1.25 -48.37
CA THR A 38 -4.04 -0.92 -49.79
C THR A 38 -5.30 -0.36 -50.45
N GLY A 39 -6.27 0.13 -49.67
CA GLY A 39 -7.55 0.67 -50.17
C GLY A 39 -7.40 1.97 -50.96
N HIS A 40 -6.37 2.78 -50.65
CA HIS A 40 -6.14 4.05 -51.34
C HIS A 40 -5.35 3.94 -52.65
N TYR A 41 -4.80 2.76 -52.98
CA TYR A 41 -3.95 2.56 -54.16
C TYR A 41 -4.63 1.71 -55.24
N ARG A 42 -5.95 1.85 -55.40
CA ARG A 42 -6.70 1.18 -56.46
C ARG A 42 -6.19 1.69 -57.82
N ASN A 43 -5.49 0.82 -58.55
CA ASN A 43 -4.86 1.07 -59.87
C ASN A 43 -3.57 1.92 -59.86
N MET A 44 -2.90 2.07 -58.73
CA MET A 44 -1.54 2.63 -58.70
C MET A 44 -0.50 1.50 -58.65
N LEU A 45 0.50 1.56 -59.53
CA LEU A 45 1.66 0.68 -59.42
C LEU A 45 2.45 1.09 -58.17
N ARG A 46 2.59 0.18 -57.20
CA ARG A 46 3.43 0.40 -56.01
C ARG A 46 4.85 0.70 -56.51
N ALA A 47 5.43 1.84 -56.10
CA ALA A 47 6.76 2.26 -56.58
C ALA A 47 7.85 1.18 -56.35
N ASP A 48 7.69 0.37 -55.30
CA ASP A 48 8.59 -0.74 -54.95
C ASP A 48 8.27 -2.08 -55.63
N SER A 49 7.33 -2.14 -56.58
CA SER A 49 6.95 -3.42 -57.20
C SER A 49 8.12 -4.14 -57.89
N VAL A 50 9.11 -3.40 -58.42
CA VAL A 50 10.34 -3.95 -58.99
C VAL A 50 11.26 -4.54 -57.91
N LEU A 51 11.39 -3.88 -56.76
CA LEU A 51 12.23 -4.33 -55.63
C LEU A 51 11.59 -5.49 -54.86
N ILE A 52 10.26 -5.61 -54.88
CA ILE A 52 9.53 -6.75 -54.30
C ILE A 52 9.76 -8.01 -55.13
N LEU A 53 9.76 -7.89 -56.46
CA LEU A 53 9.98 -9.03 -57.37
C LEU A 53 11.45 -9.47 -57.38
N GLN A 54 12.38 -8.53 -57.21
CA GLN A 54 13.82 -8.80 -57.15
C GLN A 54 14.45 -7.98 -56.02
N PRO A 55 14.45 -8.50 -54.78
CA PRO A 55 15.07 -7.82 -53.67
C PRO A 55 16.58 -7.75 -53.90
N VAL A 56 17.07 -6.56 -54.24
CA VAL A 56 18.49 -6.31 -54.39
C VAL A 56 19.03 -5.92 -53.02
N SER A 57 19.83 -6.78 -52.43
CA SER A 57 20.53 -6.51 -51.18
C SER A 57 22.01 -6.44 -51.47
N GLU A 58 22.64 -5.31 -51.15
CA GLU A 58 24.10 -5.15 -51.20
C GLU A 58 24.80 -6.00 -50.12
N ASN A 59 24.05 -6.51 -49.13
CA ASN A 59 24.61 -7.38 -48.10
C ASN A 59 24.99 -8.74 -48.68
N THR A 60 26.30 -9.02 -48.70
CA THR A 60 26.83 -10.36 -48.94
C THR A 60 26.37 -11.29 -47.82
N ALA A 61 25.41 -12.18 -48.11
CA ALA A 61 24.95 -13.18 -47.16
C ALA A 61 25.91 -14.37 -47.12
N TYR A 62 26.47 -14.66 -45.95
CA TYR A 62 27.30 -15.84 -45.75
C TYR A 62 26.44 -16.99 -45.24
N PRO A 63 26.58 -18.21 -45.80
CA PRO A 63 25.86 -19.37 -45.31
C PRO A 63 26.35 -19.72 -43.90
N LYS A 64 25.53 -19.43 -42.89
CA LYS A 64 25.84 -19.76 -41.49
C LYS A 64 25.22 -21.10 -41.15
N LYS A 65 26.05 -22.08 -40.77
CA LYS A 65 25.56 -23.34 -40.24
C LYS A 65 25.17 -23.17 -38.77
N PHE A 66 24.01 -23.71 -38.43
CA PHE A 66 23.57 -23.82 -37.05
C PHE A 66 24.52 -24.74 -36.27
N LYS A 67 24.90 -24.34 -35.05
CA LYS A 67 25.62 -25.22 -34.14
C LYS A 67 24.77 -26.44 -33.82
N GLU A 68 25.39 -27.60 -33.69
CA GLU A 68 24.69 -28.85 -33.39
C GLU A 68 23.90 -28.77 -32.08
N ASN A 69 22.86 -29.60 -31.98
CA ASN A 69 22.05 -29.75 -30.76
C ASN A 69 21.44 -28.43 -30.23
N ILE A 70 20.87 -27.61 -31.12
CA ILE A 70 20.16 -26.39 -30.71
C ILE A 70 19.10 -26.70 -29.65
N LYS A 71 18.24 -27.69 -29.89
CA LYS A 71 17.09 -27.98 -29.02
C LYS A 71 17.46 -28.35 -27.58
N SER A 72 18.64 -28.90 -27.32
CA SER A 72 19.05 -29.26 -25.95
C SER A 72 19.60 -28.08 -25.16
N ARG A 73 20.19 -27.08 -25.84
CA ARG A 73 20.76 -25.88 -25.21
C ARG A 73 19.72 -24.94 -24.61
N TYR A 74 18.45 -25.11 -24.98
CA TYR A 74 17.33 -24.28 -24.52
C TYR A 74 16.33 -25.05 -23.63
N LYS A 75 16.79 -26.09 -22.92
CA LYS A 75 15.97 -26.87 -21.96
C LYS A 75 16.22 -26.52 -20.48
N GLY A 76 17.10 -25.57 -20.20
CA GLY A 76 17.38 -25.12 -18.83
C GLY A 76 16.19 -24.38 -18.21
N ASN A 77 16.18 -24.27 -16.88
CA ASN A 77 15.18 -23.52 -16.11
C ASN A 77 15.13 -22.02 -16.51
N GLU A 78 16.23 -21.50 -17.07
CA GLU A 78 16.34 -20.14 -17.63
C GLU A 78 15.55 -19.94 -18.94
N PHE A 79 15.12 -21.02 -19.58
CA PHE A 79 14.32 -21.01 -20.82
C PHE A 79 12.90 -21.54 -20.61
N ASP A 80 12.50 -21.77 -19.35
CA ASP A 80 11.12 -22.07 -18.99
C ASP A 80 10.33 -20.77 -18.86
N TYR A 81 9.69 -20.36 -19.97
CA TYR A 81 8.83 -19.18 -20.05
C TYR A 81 7.39 -19.46 -19.61
N SER A 82 7.12 -20.61 -18.98
CA SER A 82 5.79 -20.87 -18.42
C SER A 82 5.50 -19.87 -17.29
N VAL A 83 4.40 -19.12 -17.44
CA VAL A 83 4.03 -18.00 -16.57
C VAL A 83 3.50 -18.49 -15.20
N SER A 84 3.26 -19.79 -15.06
CA SER A 84 2.64 -20.40 -13.89
C SER A 84 3.65 -21.16 -13.03
N LYS A 85 4.55 -20.43 -12.36
CA LYS A 85 5.06 -20.97 -11.09
C LYS A 85 3.83 -21.10 -10.18
N PRO A 86 3.49 -22.29 -9.64
CA PRO A 86 2.34 -22.41 -8.75
C PRO A 86 2.51 -21.37 -7.65
N ARG A 87 1.57 -20.43 -7.56
CA ARG A 87 1.61 -19.37 -6.55
C ARG A 87 1.49 -20.03 -5.19
N GLU A 88 2.63 -20.39 -4.59
CA GLU A 88 2.66 -20.85 -3.21
C GLU A 88 2.00 -19.75 -2.37
N SER A 89 0.85 -20.07 -1.77
CA SER A 89 0.12 -19.13 -0.92
C SER A 89 1.05 -18.66 0.20
N PHE A 90 0.91 -17.42 0.65
CA PHE A 90 1.71 -16.87 1.74
C PHE A 90 1.70 -17.79 2.98
N LEU A 91 0.54 -18.43 3.23
CA LEU A 91 0.39 -19.42 4.30
C LEU A 91 1.19 -20.70 4.04
N GLN A 92 1.26 -21.19 2.80
CA GLN A 92 2.07 -22.36 2.46
C GLN A 92 3.56 -22.07 2.64
N LYS A 93 4.02 -20.87 2.28
CA LYS A 93 5.41 -20.42 2.53
C LYS A 93 5.72 -20.37 4.03
N LEU A 94 4.77 -19.89 4.83
CA LEU A 94 4.91 -19.82 6.28
C LEU A 94 4.96 -21.22 6.92
N ILE A 95 4.01 -22.10 6.58
CA ILE A 95 3.95 -23.48 7.08
C ILE A 95 5.24 -24.23 6.73
N ARG A 96 5.73 -24.12 5.48
CA ARG A 96 6.98 -24.76 5.07
C ARG A 96 8.20 -24.26 5.87
N ARG A 97 8.24 -22.98 6.24
CA ARG A 97 9.32 -22.46 7.10
C ARG A 97 9.19 -22.98 8.53
N ILE A 98 7.97 -23.05 9.07
CA ILE A 98 7.71 -23.59 10.40
C ILE A 98 8.11 -25.08 10.46
N ASP A 99 7.75 -25.88 9.46
CA ASP A 99 8.12 -27.29 9.38
C ASP A 99 9.63 -27.50 9.36
N LYS A 100 10.37 -26.69 8.60
CA LYS A 100 11.84 -26.74 8.57
C LYS A 100 12.45 -26.39 9.93
N ILE A 101 11.91 -25.39 10.61
CA ILE A 101 12.37 -25.00 11.95
C ILE A 101 12.06 -26.12 12.95
N LEU A 102 10.88 -26.72 12.88
CA LEU A 102 10.53 -27.87 13.72
C LEU A 102 11.46 -29.05 13.45
N GLN A 103 11.70 -29.40 12.19
CA GLN A 103 12.62 -30.49 11.83
C GLN A 103 14.05 -30.20 12.29
N SER A 104 14.51 -28.94 12.25
CA SER A 104 15.83 -28.55 12.74
C SER A 104 15.97 -28.62 14.26
N ILE A 105 14.88 -28.42 15.01
CA ILE A 105 14.91 -28.41 16.48
C ILE A 105 14.62 -29.82 17.03
N PHE A 106 13.71 -30.55 16.39
CA PHE A 106 13.21 -31.83 16.88
C PHE A 106 13.84 -33.03 16.16
N GLY A 107 14.41 -32.85 14.96
CA GLY A 107 14.96 -33.94 14.14
C GLY A 107 13.90 -34.65 13.31
N GLU A 108 14.32 -35.26 12.20
CA GLU A 108 13.45 -35.91 11.21
C GLU A 108 12.71 -37.15 11.75
N THR A 109 13.19 -37.69 12.87
CA THR A 109 12.69 -38.91 13.54
C THR A 109 11.41 -38.70 14.37
N VAL A 110 11.00 -37.46 14.64
CA VAL A 110 9.86 -37.18 15.53
C VAL A 110 8.52 -37.29 14.81
N PHE A 111 8.52 -37.19 13.48
CA PHE A 111 7.31 -37.30 12.66
C PHE A 111 7.10 -38.67 12.02
N THR A 112 8.12 -39.55 12.04
CA THR A 112 8.14 -40.77 11.21
C THR A 112 8.20 -42.08 12.02
N ASN A 113 8.61 -42.06 13.30
CA ASN A 113 8.84 -43.29 14.06
C ASN A 113 7.82 -43.58 15.17
N SER A 114 7.24 -44.78 15.09
CA SER A 114 6.27 -45.40 15.98
C SER A 114 6.89 -46.05 17.24
N ALA A 115 7.59 -45.27 18.07
CA ALA A 115 8.06 -45.72 19.39
C ALA A 115 7.12 -45.23 20.52
N LYS A 116 6.60 -46.16 21.32
CA LYS A 116 5.24 -46.13 21.90
C LYS A 116 4.95 -45.26 23.14
N ILE A 117 5.90 -44.66 23.86
CA ILE A 117 5.55 -43.86 25.07
C ILE A 117 6.46 -42.64 25.25
N THR A 118 7.77 -42.79 25.09
CA THR A 118 8.74 -41.69 25.24
C THR A 118 8.48 -40.58 24.21
N THR A 119 8.12 -40.93 22.97
CA THR A 119 7.77 -39.98 21.92
C THR A 119 6.50 -39.20 22.25
N VAL A 120 5.52 -39.83 22.94
CA VAL A 120 4.28 -39.16 23.37
C VAL A 120 4.56 -38.16 24.49
N LEU A 121 5.42 -38.50 25.45
CA LEU A 121 5.82 -37.59 26.53
C LEU A 121 6.61 -36.39 26.01
N ILE A 122 7.56 -36.60 25.11
CA ILE A 122 8.33 -35.52 24.47
C ILE A 122 7.40 -34.64 23.64
N ARG A 123 6.43 -35.23 22.92
CA ARG A 123 5.42 -34.50 22.16
C ARG A 123 4.53 -33.64 23.05
N LEU A 124 4.06 -34.17 24.18
CA LEU A 124 3.24 -33.42 25.15
C LEU A 124 4.04 -32.24 25.72
N PHE A 125 5.29 -32.48 26.10
CA PHE A 125 6.17 -31.45 26.64
C PHE A 125 6.44 -30.33 25.61
N ALA A 126 6.68 -30.68 24.35
CA ALA A 126 6.88 -29.71 23.27
C ALA A 126 5.63 -28.85 23.03
N ILE A 127 4.44 -29.45 23.02
CA ILE A 127 3.17 -28.73 22.87
C ILE A 127 2.95 -27.76 24.04
N ILE A 128 3.23 -28.21 25.27
CA ILE A 128 3.13 -27.37 26.47
C ILE A 128 4.13 -26.22 26.40
N LEU A 129 5.37 -26.47 25.97
CA LEU A 129 6.42 -25.45 25.85
C LEU A 129 6.04 -24.37 24.82
N VAL A 130 5.55 -24.78 23.65
CA VAL A 130 5.09 -23.85 22.61
C VAL A 130 3.87 -23.06 23.08
N GLY A 131 2.91 -23.72 23.73
CA GLY A 131 1.74 -23.06 24.31
C GLY A 131 2.11 -22.07 25.41
N PHE A 132 3.09 -22.43 26.26
CA PHE A 132 3.63 -21.56 27.30
C PHE A 132 4.34 -20.34 26.72
N LEU A 133 5.14 -20.54 25.68
CA LEU A 133 5.83 -19.44 24.99
C LEU A 133 4.82 -18.50 24.30
N LEU A 134 3.81 -19.03 23.62
CA LEU A 134 2.70 -18.26 23.04
C LEU A 134 1.91 -17.47 24.10
N TYR A 135 1.61 -18.09 25.25
CA TYR A 135 0.98 -17.42 26.37
C TYR A 135 1.84 -16.26 26.89
N PHE A 136 3.14 -16.48 27.04
CA PHE A 136 4.07 -15.44 27.51
C PHE A 136 4.21 -14.31 26.50
N ILE A 137 4.34 -14.61 25.21
CA ILE A 137 4.37 -13.63 24.12
C ILE A 137 3.10 -12.79 24.11
N THR A 138 1.93 -13.43 24.21
CA THR A 138 0.64 -12.73 24.19
C THR A 138 0.45 -11.87 25.44
N LYS A 139 0.83 -12.38 26.61
CA LYS A 139 0.79 -11.63 27.87
C LYS A 139 1.76 -10.45 27.87
N TYR A 140 2.95 -10.63 27.32
CA TYR A 140 3.94 -9.57 27.18
C TYR A 140 3.49 -8.49 26.18
N LEU A 141 2.90 -8.90 25.05
CA LEU A 141 2.32 -7.98 24.06
C LEU A 141 1.13 -7.19 24.63
N MET A 142 0.32 -7.78 25.50
CA MET A 142 -0.80 -7.07 26.14
C MET A 142 -0.38 -6.18 27.32
N GLY A 143 0.73 -6.50 28.01
CA GLY A 143 1.12 -5.87 29.27
C GLY A 143 1.91 -4.56 29.14
N LYS A 144 2.43 -4.25 27.95
CA LYS A 144 3.14 -3.00 27.65
C LYS A 144 2.62 -2.46 26.34
N ASP A 145 1.72 -1.49 26.39
CA ASP A 145 1.31 -0.63 25.26
C ASP A 145 1.42 -1.31 23.89
N GLY A 146 0.61 -2.35 23.70
CA GLY A 146 0.62 -3.28 22.56
C GLY A 146 0.17 -2.66 21.24
N ASN A 147 0.77 -1.53 20.86
CA ASN A 147 0.43 -0.73 19.69
C ASN A 147 1.47 -0.83 18.55
N LEU A 148 2.46 -1.73 18.65
CA LEU A 148 3.54 -1.81 17.66
C LEU A 148 3.19 -2.58 16.38
N PHE A 149 2.19 -3.46 16.37
CA PHE A 149 1.92 -4.35 15.22
C PHE A 149 0.49 -4.36 14.69
N PHE A 150 -0.42 -3.64 15.33
CA PHE A 150 -1.74 -3.36 14.78
C PHE A 150 -1.89 -1.85 14.70
N GLY A 151 -1.62 -1.30 13.52
CA GLY A 151 -2.03 0.06 13.18
C GLY A 151 -3.47 0.25 13.62
N LYS A 152 -3.69 1.28 14.45
CA LYS A 152 -5.01 1.64 14.96
C LYS A 152 -5.99 1.52 13.82
N LYS A 153 -7.00 0.66 13.97
CA LYS A 153 -8.15 0.64 13.05
C LYS A 153 -8.65 2.08 13.03
N ASN A 154 -8.58 2.72 11.86
CA ASN A 154 -9.07 4.09 11.68
C ASN A 154 -10.46 4.14 12.29
N LYS A 155 -10.60 4.91 13.38
CA LYS A 155 -11.88 5.17 14.00
C LYS A 155 -12.73 5.71 12.85
N LYS A 156 -13.81 5.01 12.47
CA LYS A 156 -14.73 5.48 11.44
C LYS A 156 -15.06 6.92 11.79
N ILE A 157 -14.53 7.86 11.02
CA ILE A 157 -14.79 9.28 11.22
C ILE A 157 -16.28 9.41 10.95
N ASN A 158 -17.04 9.66 12.02
CA ASN A 158 -18.37 10.19 11.87
C ASN A 158 -18.14 11.64 11.46
N ILE A 159 -18.11 11.89 10.15
CA ILE A 159 -18.03 13.24 9.61
C ILE A 159 -19.39 13.86 9.99
N ASN A 160 -19.43 14.53 11.14
CA ASN A 160 -20.59 15.31 11.51
C ASN A 160 -20.76 16.40 10.45
N ALA A 161 -21.95 16.50 9.87
CA ALA A 161 -22.24 17.51 8.85
C ALA A 161 -22.04 18.94 9.38
N GLU A 162 -22.05 19.13 10.70
CA GLU A 162 -21.68 20.39 11.37
C GLU A 162 -20.22 20.80 11.12
N GLU A 163 -19.26 19.87 10.93
CA GLU A 163 -17.87 20.21 10.59
C GLU A 163 -17.71 20.78 9.17
N LEU A 164 -18.70 20.55 8.29
CA LEU A 164 -18.67 21.02 6.90
C LEU A 164 -19.04 22.50 6.75
N HIS A 165 -19.69 23.10 7.76
CA HIS A 165 -20.19 24.48 7.74
C HIS A 165 -19.59 25.34 8.87
N GLU A 166 -18.34 25.09 9.25
CA GLU A 166 -17.64 25.93 10.22
C GLU A 166 -17.43 27.35 9.65
N ASN A 167 -18.15 28.34 10.18
CA ASN A 167 -17.85 29.75 9.91
C ASN A 167 -16.59 30.16 10.68
N ILE A 168 -15.46 30.26 9.99
CA ILE A 168 -14.18 30.62 10.60
C ILE A 168 -14.23 31.96 11.36
N HIS A 169 -15.16 32.87 11.06
CA HIS A 169 -15.23 34.17 11.74
C HIS A 169 -15.90 34.11 13.12
N GLU A 170 -16.64 33.04 13.43
CA GLU A 170 -17.36 32.88 14.71
C GLU A 170 -16.56 32.10 15.75
N ILE A 171 -15.47 31.44 15.34
CA ILE A 171 -14.68 30.56 16.18
C ILE A 171 -13.62 31.34 16.98
N ASN A 172 -13.58 31.13 18.31
CA ASN A 172 -12.49 31.58 19.15
C ASN A 172 -11.26 30.64 19.03
N PHE A 173 -10.47 30.81 17.98
CA PHE A 173 -9.33 29.93 17.68
C PHE A 173 -8.33 29.76 18.84
N PRO A 174 -7.86 30.81 19.53
CA PRO A 174 -6.92 30.64 20.64
C PRO A 174 -7.43 29.68 21.74
N GLU A 175 -8.71 29.79 22.11
CA GLU A 175 -9.32 28.95 23.14
C GLU A 175 -9.51 27.51 22.67
N SER A 176 -10.03 27.32 21.46
CA SER A 176 -10.22 25.99 20.86
C SER A 176 -8.90 25.24 20.68
N ILE A 177 -7.85 25.91 20.19
CA ILE A 177 -6.51 25.31 20.05
C ILE A 177 -5.98 24.88 21.43
N ALA A 178 -6.07 25.75 22.44
CA ALA A 178 -5.62 25.41 23.80
C ALA A 178 -6.44 24.29 24.45
N LYS A 179 -7.71 24.13 24.08
CA LYS A 179 -8.53 22.99 24.49
C LYS A 179 -8.01 21.68 23.87
N PHE A 180 -7.83 21.63 22.55
CA PHE A 180 -7.33 20.43 21.86
C PHE A 180 -5.91 20.04 22.30
N GLU A 181 -5.05 21.02 22.57
CA GLU A 181 -3.71 20.79 23.14
C GLU A 181 -3.79 20.11 24.52
N ARG A 182 -4.70 20.53 25.40
CA ARG A 182 -4.90 19.91 26.73
C ARG A 182 -5.51 18.51 26.67
N GLU A 183 -6.37 18.27 25.68
CA GLU A 183 -7.02 16.97 25.45
C GLU A 183 -6.09 15.96 24.75
N GLY A 184 -4.91 16.40 24.30
CA GLY A 184 -3.96 15.58 23.54
C GLY A 184 -4.43 15.27 22.12
N ASP A 185 -5.45 15.99 21.62
CA ASP A 185 -5.93 15.89 20.24
C ASP A 185 -5.12 16.83 19.33
N TYR A 186 -3.88 16.44 19.08
CA TYR A 186 -2.96 17.23 18.26
C TYR A 186 -3.42 17.38 16.81
N ARG A 187 -4.24 16.44 16.30
CA ARG A 187 -4.76 16.52 14.94
C ARG A 187 -5.77 17.65 14.80
N SER A 188 -6.74 17.72 15.72
CA SER A 188 -7.71 18.83 15.76
C SER A 188 -7.01 20.16 16.05
N ALA A 189 -5.98 20.16 16.90
CA ALA A 189 -5.18 21.36 17.17
C ALA A 189 -4.47 21.89 15.91
N VAL A 190 -3.89 21.02 15.06
CA VAL A 190 -3.29 21.41 13.77
C VAL A 190 -4.35 21.94 12.80
N ARG A 191 -5.52 21.28 12.70
CA ARG A 191 -6.63 21.75 11.86
C ARG A 191 -7.03 23.17 12.23
N TYR A 192 -7.24 23.44 13.52
CA TYR A 192 -7.67 24.75 13.99
C TYR A 192 -6.58 25.83 13.83
N GLN A 193 -5.30 25.46 13.92
CA GLN A 193 -4.21 26.39 13.57
C GLN A 193 -4.21 26.78 12.10
N PHE A 194 -4.46 25.82 11.19
CA PHE A 194 -4.55 26.11 9.76
C PHE A 194 -5.78 26.97 9.42
N LEU A 195 -6.95 26.65 9.98
CA LEU A 195 -8.15 27.48 9.83
C LEU A 195 -7.95 28.91 10.35
N PHE A 196 -7.19 29.07 11.44
CA PHE A 196 -6.83 30.39 11.95
C PHE A 196 -5.98 31.20 10.97
N ILE A 197 -5.08 30.54 10.21
CA ILE A 197 -4.33 31.20 9.13
C ILE A 197 -5.26 31.66 8.01
N LEU A 198 -6.19 30.82 7.57
CA LEU A 198 -7.19 31.19 6.57
C LEU A 198 -8.02 32.38 7.03
N LYS A 199 -8.45 32.41 8.30
CA LYS A 199 -9.10 33.58 8.89
C LYS A 199 -8.24 34.82 8.80
N LYS A 200 -6.97 34.77 9.23
CA LYS A 200 -6.11 35.96 9.17
C LYS A 200 -5.88 36.45 7.74
N LEU A 201 -5.73 35.54 6.77
CA LEU A 201 -5.61 35.89 5.35
C LEU A 201 -6.89 36.53 4.82
N SER A 202 -8.05 36.02 5.22
CA SER A 202 -9.35 36.56 4.84
C SER A 202 -9.61 37.92 5.49
N ASP A 203 -9.30 38.09 6.78
CA ASP A 203 -9.39 39.36 7.51
C ASP A 203 -8.52 40.45 6.84
N LYS A 204 -7.35 40.08 6.30
CA LYS A 204 -6.47 40.97 5.51
C LYS A 204 -6.89 41.12 4.04
N LYS A 205 -8.00 40.53 3.60
CA LYS A 205 -8.50 40.52 2.22
C LYS A 205 -7.50 39.96 1.19
N GLN A 206 -6.61 39.07 1.61
CA GLN A 206 -5.67 38.37 0.74
C GLN A 206 -6.33 37.18 0.03
N ILE A 207 -7.36 36.60 0.65
CA ILE A 207 -8.18 35.52 0.10
C ILE A 207 -9.66 35.82 0.33
N ASN A 208 -10.51 35.25 -0.51
CA ASN A 208 -11.96 35.22 -0.29
C ASN A 208 -12.37 33.86 0.29
N TRP A 209 -12.71 33.83 1.58
CA TRP A 209 -13.08 32.60 2.28
C TRP A 209 -14.35 31.97 1.69
N ASN A 210 -14.26 30.68 1.36
CA ASN A 210 -15.39 29.83 0.99
C ASN A 210 -15.09 28.37 1.41
N PRO A 211 -15.92 27.73 2.24
CA PRO A 211 -15.70 26.34 2.67
C PRO A 211 -15.58 25.33 1.50
N GLU A 212 -16.12 25.63 0.32
CA GLU A 212 -16.05 24.77 -0.86
C GLU A 212 -14.71 24.85 -1.63
N LYS A 213 -13.85 25.83 -1.31
CA LYS A 213 -12.55 26.01 -1.98
C LYS A 213 -11.50 25.05 -1.45
N THR A 214 -10.63 24.59 -2.33
CA THR A 214 -9.48 23.77 -1.96
C THR A 214 -8.32 24.63 -1.46
N ASN A 215 -7.39 24.02 -0.73
CA ASN A 215 -6.16 24.71 -0.30
C ASN A 215 -5.31 25.22 -1.46
N LYS A 216 -5.37 24.54 -2.62
CA LYS A 216 -4.70 25.00 -3.85
C LYS A 216 -5.34 26.26 -4.41
N ASP A 217 -6.67 26.37 -4.32
CA ASP A 217 -7.39 27.57 -4.77
C ASP A 217 -7.01 28.78 -3.92
N TYR A 218 -6.93 28.60 -2.59
CA TYR A 218 -6.44 29.65 -1.69
C TYR A 218 -5.00 30.07 -1.99
N ALA A 219 -4.10 29.12 -2.27
CA ALA A 219 -2.73 29.43 -2.64
C ALA A 219 -2.64 30.19 -3.98
N ALA A 220 -3.59 30.00 -4.89
CA ALA A 220 -3.64 30.71 -6.17
C ALA A 220 -4.12 32.17 -6.04
N GLU A 221 -4.91 32.49 -5.02
CA GLU A 221 -5.39 33.85 -4.75
C GLU A 221 -4.29 34.77 -4.17
N LEU A 222 -3.29 34.19 -3.51
CA LEU A 222 -2.17 34.92 -2.94
C LEU A 222 -1.27 35.52 -4.03
N LYS A 223 -1.10 36.84 -3.99
CA LYS A 223 -0.31 37.59 -4.97
C LYS A 223 1.19 37.60 -4.65
N ASP A 224 1.53 37.60 -3.36
CA ASP A 224 2.92 37.60 -2.90
C ASP A 224 3.53 36.19 -3.00
N LEU A 225 4.65 36.06 -3.70
CA LEU A 225 5.32 34.78 -3.93
C LEU A 225 5.88 34.17 -2.64
N GLY A 226 6.43 34.98 -1.74
CA GLY A 226 6.96 34.51 -0.46
C GLY A 226 5.83 33.97 0.42
N LEU A 227 4.78 34.76 0.58
CA LEU A 227 3.59 34.38 1.34
C LEU A 227 2.93 33.11 0.79
N LYS A 228 2.86 32.98 -0.54
CA LYS A 228 2.34 31.80 -1.23
C LYS A 228 3.16 30.55 -0.94
N GLU A 229 4.48 30.64 -0.97
CA GLU A 229 5.35 29.51 -0.63
C GLU A 229 5.22 29.10 0.84
N GLU A 230 5.15 30.06 1.76
CA GLU A 230 4.93 29.75 3.18
C GLU A 230 3.58 29.07 3.40
N PHE A 231 2.53 29.61 2.79
CA PHE A 231 1.18 29.06 2.88
C PHE A 231 1.13 27.63 2.28
N ALA A 232 1.78 27.39 1.14
CA ALA A 232 1.84 26.07 0.52
C ALA A 232 2.50 25.03 1.45
N ARG A 233 3.56 25.40 2.17
CA ARG A 233 4.19 24.51 3.18
C ARG A 233 3.23 24.16 4.31
N LEU A 234 2.48 25.15 4.81
CA LEU A 234 1.51 24.95 5.90
C LEU A 234 0.28 24.16 5.45
N SER A 235 -0.18 24.36 4.21
CA SER A 235 -1.22 23.55 3.58
C SER A 235 -0.79 22.10 3.47
N TYR A 236 0.45 21.83 3.09
CA TYR A 236 0.95 20.46 2.97
C TYR A 236 0.92 19.72 4.31
N ILE A 237 1.30 20.39 5.40
CA ILE A 237 1.23 19.82 6.76
C ILE A 237 -0.22 19.54 7.13
N PHE A 238 -1.11 20.50 6.90
CA PHE A 238 -2.53 20.33 7.15
C PHE A 238 -3.11 19.13 6.36
N ASP A 239 -2.83 19.03 5.07
CA ASP A 239 -3.33 17.95 4.22
C ASP A 239 -2.84 16.58 4.69
N TYR A 240 -1.55 16.49 5.04
CA TYR A 240 -0.95 15.25 5.52
C TYR A 240 -1.51 14.81 6.88
N VAL A 241 -1.72 15.76 7.79
CA VAL A 241 -2.20 15.48 9.16
C VAL A 241 -3.69 15.22 9.17
N TRP A 242 -4.47 16.06 8.49
CA TRP A 242 -5.92 16.00 8.52
C TRP A 242 -6.47 14.97 7.53
N TYR A 243 -6.10 15.01 6.25
CA TYR A 243 -6.61 14.05 5.27
C TYR A 243 -5.82 12.76 5.24
N GLY A 244 -4.51 12.79 5.55
CA GLY A 244 -3.66 11.60 5.63
C GLY A 244 -3.84 10.76 6.90
N GLU A 245 -4.73 11.18 7.80
CA GLU A 245 -5.02 10.55 9.10
C GLU A 245 -3.78 10.26 9.98
N PHE A 246 -2.74 11.07 9.83
CA PHE A 246 -1.49 10.84 10.53
C PHE A 246 -1.63 11.16 12.02
N SER A 247 -1.32 10.18 12.88
CA SER A 247 -1.26 10.40 14.33
C SER A 247 0.04 11.13 14.67
N ILE A 248 -0.08 12.35 15.17
CA ILE A 248 1.04 13.15 15.62
C ILE A 248 1.25 12.95 17.13
N ASP A 249 2.50 12.83 17.56
CA ASP A 249 2.91 12.88 18.95
C ASP A 249 3.14 14.33 19.42
N GLU A 250 3.22 14.54 20.72
CA GLU A 250 3.41 15.89 21.28
C GLU A 250 4.66 16.59 20.71
N GLN A 251 5.76 15.87 20.56
CA GLN A 251 7.01 16.41 20.03
C GLN A 251 6.87 16.82 18.56
N GLY A 252 6.22 16.02 17.72
CA GLY A 252 5.91 16.36 16.34
C GLY A 252 4.97 17.56 16.26
N TYR A 253 3.98 17.63 17.15
CA TYR A 253 3.04 18.74 17.21
C TYR A 253 3.73 20.06 17.52
N GLN A 254 4.64 20.10 18.50
CA GLN A 254 5.37 21.34 18.84
C GLN A 254 6.17 21.88 17.66
N LYS A 255 6.73 21.01 16.81
CA LYS A 255 7.42 21.44 15.57
C LYS A 255 6.45 22.12 14.60
N PHE A 256 5.28 21.52 14.37
CA PHE A 256 4.27 22.11 13.50
C PHE A 256 3.74 23.42 14.09
N LYS A 257 3.43 23.46 15.38
CA LYS A 257 2.99 24.67 16.08
C LYS A 257 3.95 25.84 15.87
N ASN A 258 5.26 25.60 16.00
CA ASN A 258 6.27 26.62 15.73
C ASN A 258 6.24 27.10 14.26
N GLN A 259 6.03 26.21 13.30
CA GLN A 259 5.91 26.59 11.87
C GLN A 259 4.65 27.43 11.62
N TYR A 260 3.50 27.03 12.15
CA TYR A 260 2.26 27.82 12.07
C TYR A 260 2.38 29.20 12.74
N GLN A 261 3.10 29.29 13.86
CA GLN A 261 3.36 30.55 14.55
C GLN A 261 4.38 31.44 13.82
N SER A 262 5.31 30.85 13.07
CA SER A 262 6.32 31.58 12.30
C SER A 262 5.76 32.28 11.06
N PHE A 263 4.57 31.89 10.61
CA PHE A 263 3.88 32.48 9.46
C PHE A 263 3.58 33.96 9.70
N LYS A 264 4.19 34.84 8.90
CA LYS A 264 4.01 36.28 8.99
C LYS A 264 3.28 36.80 7.75
N LEU A 265 2.32 37.68 8.00
CA LEU A 265 1.44 38.32 7.01
C LEU A 265 1.81 39.77 6.78
#